data_AF-A0A3M2T066-F1
#
_entry.id   AF-A0A3M2T066-F1
#
_cell.length_a   1.000
_cell.length_b   1.000
_cell.length_c   1.000
_cell.angle_alpha   90.00
_cell.angle_beta   90.00
_cell.angle_gamma   90.00
#
_symmetry.space_group_name_H-M   'P 1'
#
loop_
_entity.id
_entity.type
_entity.pdbx_description
1 polymer ?
#
loop_
_entity_poly.entity_id
_entity_poly.type
_entity_poly.pdbx_seq_one_letter_code
_entity_poly.pdbx_strand_id
1 'polypeptide(L)'
;MDADTFQPRRATISFSPTRTALSDLHDSDSSGSVILTPSTTSSDSSCETSQNYSAAHSALQASNENLEIKMTKLRDNTRLLQRELARLQLHITAFQHELIPTWQADILTRLIEIAYTIQRQKFPGGVAPWQSREVDRWMLSRAYSVAAERVSWYTLCRKLGLSMRYYQALQRYGEVVEFRSSNPFRSEYPFAQWLVSEKGNRPGMFAFWARLFPICYTRTVEASAEIIPMQ
;
A
#
# COMPACT_ATOMS: atom_id res chain seq x y z
N MET A 1 44.55 -8.59 10.16
CA MET A 1 43.85 -8.82 11.43
C MET A 1 43.48 -7.45 11.92
N ASP A 2 42.20 -7.10 11.88
CA ASP A 2 41.50 -6.31 12.89
C ASP A 2 40.01 -6.38 12.56
N ALA A 3 39.23 -6.74 13.57
CA ALA A 3 37.85 -7.15 13.49
C ALA A 3 36.94 -5.94 13.75
N ASP A 4 36.26 -5.47 12.70
CA ASP A 4 35.23 -4.43 12.86
C ASP A 4 33.93 -5.05 13.37
N THR A 5 33.61 -4.66 14.60
CA THR A 5 32.44 -5.06 15.38
C THR A 5 31.20 -4.36 14.82
N PHE A 6 30.31 -5.14 14.21
CA PHE A 6 29.01 -4.68 13.73
C PHE A 6 28.03 -4.53 14.91
N GLN A 7 27.67 -3.29 15.26
CA GLN A 7 26.54 -3.02 16.16
C GLN A 7 25.27 -2.67 15.39
N PRO A 8 24.13 -3.33 15.65
CA PRO A 8 22.85 -2.94 15.05
C PRO A 8 22.25 -1.73 15.79
N ARG A 9 22.06 -0.61 15.08
CA ARG A 9 21.31 0.55 15.57
C ARG A 9 19.83 0.18 15.75
N ARG A 10 19.38 0.08 17.01
CA ARG A 10 17.96 0.06 17.38
C ARG A 10 17.39 1.47 17.18
N ALA A 11 16.44 1.62 16.27
CA ALA A 11 15.64 2.83 16.16
C ALA A 11 14.57 2.84 17.25
N THR A 12 14.75 3.70 18.26
CA THR A 12 13.76 3.95 19.31
C THR A 12 12.76 4.97 18.79
N ILE A 13 11.54 4.55 18.48
CA ILE A 13 10.43 5.46 18.15
C ILE A 13 9.84 5.95 19.48
N SER A 14 10.07 7.22 19.84
CA SER A 14 9.38 7.86 20.95
C SER A 14 7.99 8.32 20.50
N PHE A 15 6.96 7.88 21.21
CA PHE A 15 5.61 8.45 21.12
C PHE A 15 5.39 9.32 22.35
N SER A 16 5.30 10.62 22.14
CA SER A 16 4.81 11.58 23.14
C SER A 16 3.28 11.64 23.06
N PRO A 17 2.53 11.47 24.16
CA PRO A 17 1.10 11.71 24.14
C PRO A 17 0.83 13.21 24.36
N THR A 18 0.21 13.85 23.36
CA THR A 18 -0.34 15.20 23.46
C THR A 18 -1.55 15.17 24.40
N ARG A 19 -1.45 15.91 25.50
CA ARG A 19 -2.49 16.07 26.52
C ARG A 19 -3.49 17.13 26.05
N THR A 20 -4.66 16.71 25.58
CA THR A 20 -5.79 17.63 25.35
C THR A 20 -6.63 17.70 26.62
N ALA A 21 -6.62 18.88 27.25
CA ALA A 21 -7.54 19.23 28.31
C ALA A 21 -8.93 19.52 27.72
N LEU A 22 -9.97 18.93 28.29
CA LEU A 22 -11.35 19.43 28.14
C LEU A 22 -11.99 19.42 29.53
N SER A 23 -12.05 20.61 30.11
CA SER A 23 -12.94 21.00 31.19
C SER A 23 -14.34 21.24 30.62
N ASP A 24 -15.36 20.91 31.40
CA ASP A 24 -16.60 21.67 31.62
C ASP A 24 -17.82 20.75 31.82
N LEU A 25 -18.29 20.69 33.05
CA LEU A 25 -19.72 20.69 33.37
C LEU A 25 -19.88 21.12 34.83
N HIS A 26 -20.10 22.43 34.96
CA HIS A 26 -20.63 23.09 36.14
C HIS A 26 -22.16 22.92 36.08
N ASP A 27 -22.78 22.48 37.16
CA ASP A 27 -24.15 22.87 37.46
C ASP A 27 -24.22 23.22 38.95
N SER A 28 -24.73 24.41 39.18
CA SER A 28 -24.83 25.11 40.46
C SER A 28 -26.21 24.92 41.08
N ASP A 29 -26.30 25.43 42.32
CA ASP A 29 -27.49 25.76 43.12
C ASP A 29 -27.92 24.67 44.12
N SER A 30 -28.17 24.95 45.40
CA SER A 30 -28.37 26.23 46.09
C SER A 30 -28.20 26.05 47.62
N SER A 31 -27.61 27.09 48.23
CA SER A 31 -27.96 27.74 49.51
C SER A 31 -28.14 26.95 50.81
N GLY A 32 -27.40 27.39 51.85
CA GLY A 32 -27.87 27.18 53.23
C GLY A 32 -26.88 27.43 54.38
N SER A 33 -26.61 28.69 54.69
CA SER A 33 -26.39 29.25 56.05
C SER A 33 -25.23 28.77 56.94
N VAL A 34 -24.44 29.76 57.35
CA VAL A 34 -23.37 29.73 58.35
C VAL A 34 -23.96 29.73 59.76
N ILE A 35 -23.58 28.76 60.62
CA ILE A 35 -23.48 28.95 62.07
C ILE A 35 -22.23 28.23 62.59
N LEU A 36 -21.24 29.00 63.00
CA LEU A 36 -20.15 28.56 63.87
C LEU A 36 -20.66 28.38 65.30
N THR A 37 -20.51 27.19 65.88
CA THR A 37 -20.26 27.05 67.32
C THR A 37 -19.24 25.93 67.56
N PRO A 38 -18.19 26.16 68.38
CA PRO A 38 -17.21 25.15 68.73
C PRO A 38 -17.67 24.41 69.98
N SER A 39 -17.80 23.09 69.93
CA SER A 39 -18.03 22.27 71.12
C SER A 39 -17.39 20.89 70.96
N THR A 40 -16.25 20.76 71.63
CA THR A 40 -15.58 19.57 72.15
C THR A 40 -16.21 18.19 71.88
N THR A 41 -15.63 17.44 70.93
CA THR A 41 -15.47 15.97 71.00
C THR A 41 -14.27 15.56 70.13
N SER A 42 -13.09 15.45 70.72
CA SER A 42 -11.84 15.03 70.08
C SER A 42 -11.79 13.51 69.79
N SER A 43 -12.91 12.94 69.35
CA SER A 43 -13.04 11.49 69.10
C SER A 43 -13.83 11.15 67.83
N ASP A 44 -14.61 12.08 67.27
CA ASP A 44 -15.36 11.86 66.01
C ASP A 44 -14.56 12.25 64.76
N SER A 45 -13.67 13.24 64.83
CA SER A 45 -12.90 13.71 63.65
C SER A 45 -11.87 12.69 63.13
N SER A 46 -11.36 11.83 64.01
CA SER A 46 -10.47 10.72 63.63
C SER A 46 -11.24 9.59 62.93
N CYS A 47 -12.53 9.42 63.21
CA CYS A 47 -13.37 8.41 62.57
C CYS A 47 -13.75 8.85 61.14
N GLU A 48 -14.17 10.10 60.95
CA GLU A 48 -14.53 10.66 59.64
C GLU A 48 -13.34 10.74 58.68
N THR A 49 -12.16 11.15 59.17
CA THR A 49 -10.93 11.20 58.34
C THR A 49 -10.45 9.80 57.95
N SER A 50 -10.59 8.81 58.84
CA SER A 50 -10.30 7.41 58.55
C SER A 50 -11.29 6.82 57.53
N GLN A 51 -12.57 7.13 57.65
CA GLN A 51 -13.61 6.73 56.69
C GLN A 51 -13.38 7.36 55.32
N ASN A 52 -13.10 8.67 55.25
CA ASN A 52 -12.79 9.37 54.01
C ASN A 52 -11.51 8.83 53.34
N TYR A 53 -10.49 8.52 54.14
CA TYR A 53 -9.27 7.87 53.63
C TYR A 53 -9.58 6.47 53.07
N SER A 54 -10.40 5.68 53.77
CA SER A 54 -10.81 4.35 53.29
C SER A 54 -11.63 4.42 52.01
N ALA A 55 -12.52 5.41 51.89
CA ALA A 55 -13.34 5.66 50.71
C ALA A 55 -12.46 6.08 49.52
N ALA A 56 -11.52 7.01 49.73
CA ALA A 56 -10.56 7.41 48.71
C ALA A 56 -9.66 6.26 48.28
N HIS A 57 -9.20 5.42 49.20
CA HIS A 57 -8.42 4.22 48.90
C HIS A 57 -9.23 3.22 48.06
N SER A 58 -10.50 2.98 48.42
CA SER A 58 -11.39 2.10 47.65
C SER A 58 -11.67 2.63 46.24
N ALA A 59 -11.84 3.95 46.09
CA ALA A 59 -12.06 4.59 44.79
C ALA A 59 -10.81 4.53 43.90
N LEU A 60 -9.63 4.72 44.49
CA LEU A 60 -8.35 4.55 43.79
C LEU A 60 -8.13 3.10 43.36
N GLN A 61 -8.46 2.14 44.22
CA GLN A 61 -8.37 0.73 43.90
C GLN A 61 -9.31 0.35 42.75
N ALA A 62 -10.58 0.77 42.81
CA ALA A 62 -11.54 0.54 41.74
C ALA A 62 -11.12 1.22 40.41
N SER A 63 -10.49 2.40 40.49
CA SER A 63 -9.92 3.08 39.33
C SER A 63 -8.76 2.31 38.71
N ASN A 64 -7.84 1.80 39.54
CA ASN A 64 -6.73 0.97 39.09
C ASN A 64 -7.21 -0.32 38.41
N GLU A 65 -8.18 -1.02 39.01
CA GLU A 65 -8.79 -2.21 38.42
C GLU A 65 -9.44 -1.89 37.06
N ASN A 66 -10.16 -0.77 36.95
CA ASN A 66 -10.75 -0.33 35.69
C ASN A 66 -9.68 0.01 34.63
N LEU A 67 -8.57 0.64 35.04
CA LEU A 67 -7.44 0.92 34.13
C LEU A 67 -6.78 -0.37 33.65
N GLU A 68 -6.61 -1.36 34.51
CA GLU A 68 -6.08 -2.68 34.12
C GLU A 68 -7.00 -3.38 33.11
N ILE A 69 -8.32 -3.36 33.33
CA ILE A 69 -9.31 -3.90 32.38
C ILE A 69 -9.23 -3.17 31.04
N LYS A 70 -9.13 -1.83 31.04
CA LYS A 70 -8.98 -1.06 29.80
C LYS A 70 -7.65 -1.37 29.09
N MET A 71 -6.57 -1.55 29.85
CA MET A 71 -5.25 -1.84 29.30
C MET A 71 -5.19 -3.24 28.67
N THR A 72 -5.79 -4.24 29.31
CA THR A 72 -5.91 -5.59 28.73
C THR A 72 -6.74 -5.57 27.45
N LYS A 73 -7.90 -4.89 27.45
CA LYS A 73 -8.73 -4.72 26.26
C LYS A 73 -8.00 -4.02 25.11
N LEU A 74 -7.22 -2.96 25.39
CA LEU A 74 -6.41 -2.27 24.39
C LEU A 74 -5.31 -3.17 23.82
N ARG A 75 -4.66 -3.99 24.65
CA ARG A 75 -3.66 -4.98 24.19
C ARG A 75 -4.30 -6.01 23.28
N ASP A 76 -5.47 -6.52 23.62
CA ASP A 76 -6.17 -7.52 22.80
C ASP A 76 -6.63 -6.94 21.47
N ASN A 77 -7.19 -5.72 21.48
CA ASN A 77 -7.53 -4.99 20.26
C ASN A 77 -6.30 -4.74 19.39
N THR A 78 -5.16 -4.36 19.97
CA THR A 78 -3.91 -4.15 19.22
C THR A 78 -3.44 -5.45 18.57
N ARG A 79 -3.51 -6.58 19.29
CA ARG A 79 -3.18 -7.92 18.74
C ARG A 79 -4.16 -8.37 17.65
N LEU A 80 -5.43 -7.98 17.74
CA LEU A 80 -6.41 -8.25 16.70
C LEU A 80 -6.10 -7.44 15.44
N LEU A 81 -5.89 -6.13 15.57
CA LEU A 81 -5.54 -5.24 14.47
C LEU A 81 -4.25 -5.69 13.77
N GLN A 82 -3.24 -6.12 14.52
CA GLN A 82 -2.02 -6.68 13.93
C GLN A 82 -2.28 -7.92 13.07
N ARG A 83 -3.17 -8.82 13.52
CA ARG A 83 -3.56 -10.01 12.75
C ARG A 83 -4.36 -9.63 11.50
N GLU A 84 -5.27 -8.67 11.61
CA GLU A 84 -6.05 -8.18 10.47
C GLU A 84 -5.16 -7.49 9.42
N LEU A 85 -4.19 -6.69 9.86
CA LEU A 85 -3.20 -6.08 8.97
C LEU A 85 -2.35 -7.14 8.25
N ALA A 86 -1.87 -8.17 8.96
CA ALA A 86 -1.12 -9.26 8.35
C ALA A 86 -1.98 -10.04 7.33
N ARG A 87 -3.26 -10.27 7.63
CA ARG A 87 -4.22 -10.90 6.71
C ARG A 87 -4.46 -10.04 5.47
N LEU A 88 -4.65 -8.74 5.65
CA LEU A 88 -4.83 -7.80 4.54
C LEU A 88 -3.58 -7.75 3.65
N GLN A 89 -2.39 -7.71 4.24
CA GLN A 89 -1.13 -7.77 3.50
C GLN A 89 -1.03 -9.05 2.66
N LEU A 90 -1.39 -10.20 3.23
CA LEU A 90 -1.43 -11.47 2.49
C LEU A 90 -2.43 -11.44 1.33
N HIS A 91 -3.61 -10.85 1.51
CA HIS A 91 -4.57 -10.69 0.43
C HIS A 91 -4.03 -9.77 -0.67
N ILE A 92 -3.42 -8.64 -0.30
CA ILE A 92 -2.82 -7.70 -1.27
C ILE A 92 -1.74 -8.39 -2.10
N THR A 93 -0.85 -9.17 -1.49
CA THR A 93 0.19 -9.89 -2.24
C THR A 93 -0.40 -10.97 -3.14
N ALA A 94 -1.43 -11.68 -2.71
CA ALA A 94 -2.17 -12.62 -3.56
C ALA A 94 -2.82 -11.92 -4.77
N PHE A 95 -3.49 -10.78 -4.57
CA PHE A 95 -4.06 -9.99 -5.67
C PHE A 95 -3.00 -9.44 -6.63
N GLN A 96 -1.83 -9.03 -6.11
CA GLN A 96 -0.71 -8.62 -6.98
C GLN A 96 -0.28 -9.74 -7.91
N HIS A 97 -0.30 -11.01 -7.48
CA HIS A 97 0.02 -12.15 -8.35
C HIS A 97 -0.95 -12.30 -9.53
N GLU A 98 -2.22 -11.94 -9.36
CA GLU A 98 -3.21 -11.95 -10.45
C GLU A 98 -3.10 -10.73 -11.37
N LEU A 99 -2.60 -9.60 -10.83
CA LEU A 99 -2.43 -8.35 -11.58
C LEU A 99 -1.13 -8.31 -12.41
N ILE A 100 -0.07 -9.00 -11.97
CA ILE A 100 1.21 -9.03 -12.70
C ILE A 100 1.05 -9.51 -14.16
N PRO A 101 0.36 -10.63 -14.45
CA PRO A 101 0.11 -11.07 -15.84
C PRO A 101 -0.59 -9.99 -16.68
N THR A 102 -1.55 -9.28 -16.10
CA THR A 102 -2.26 -8.16 -16.73
C THR A 102 -1.28 -7.04 -17.08
N TRP A 103 -0.44 -6.61 -16.13
CA TRP A 103 0.53 -5.54 -16.36
C TRP A 103 1.60 -5.91 -17.39
N GLN A 104 2.06 -7.16 -17.37
CA GLN A 104 2.99 -7.70 -18.35
C GLN A 104 2.38 -7.76 -19.74
N ALA A 105 1.12 -8.19 -19.85
CA ALA A 105 0.39 -8.19 -21.11
C ALA A 105 0.23 -6.75 -21.64
N ASP A 106 -0.11 -5.80 -20.78
CA ASP A 106 -0.34 -4.42 -21.17
C ASP A 106 0.95 -3.75 -21.69
N ILE A 107 2.08 -3.86 -21.00
CA ILE A 107 3.35 -3.28 -21.48
C ILE A 107 3.84 -3.96 -22.77
N LEU A 108 3.62 -5.27 -22.93
CA LEU A 108 3.95 -5.97 -24.18
C LEU A 108 3.03 -5.56 -25.32
N THR A 109 1.74 -5.33 -25.04
CA THR A 109 0.78 -4.75 -26.00
C THR A 109 1.31 -3.42 -26.52
N ARG A 110 1.72 -2.53 -25.62
CA ARG A 110 2.31 -1.22 -25.97
C ARG A 110 3.56 -1.37 -26.82
N LEU A 111 4.43 -2.31 -26.48
CA LEU A 111 5.64 -2.59 -27.26
C LEU A 111 5.31 -3.03 -28.69
N ILE A 112 4.29 -3.87 -28.87
CA ILE A 112 3.81 -4.28 -30.20
C ILE A 112 3.31 -3.08 -30.99
N GLU A 113 2.48 -2.23 -30.38
CA GLU A 113 1.96 -1.01 -31.02
C GLU A 113 3.09 -0.13 -31.53
N ILE A 114 4.08 0.14 -30.67
CA ILE A 114 5.25 0.96 -31.03
C ILE A 114 6.08 0.28 -32.12
N ALA A 115 6.33 -1.02 -32.04
CA ALA A 115 7.05 -1.74 -33.08
C ALA A 115 6.37 -1.61 -34.45
N TYR A 116 5.04 -1.68 -34.48
CA TYR A 116 4.26 -1.49 -35.71
C TYR A 116 4.30 -0.05 -36.24
N THR A 117 4.24 0.96 -35.36
CA THR A 117 4.41 2.37 -35.78
C THR A 117 5.77 2.60 -36.44
N ILE A 118 6.83 1.99 -35.89
CA ILE A 118 8.20 2.10 -36.39
C ILE A 118 8.41 1.31 -37.70
N GLN A 119 7.73 0.17 -37.85
CA GLN A 119 7.76 -0.64 -39.07
C GLN A 119 6.92 -0.04 -40.20
N ARG A 120 6.04 0.94 -39.90
CA ARG A 120 5.06 1.51 -40.83
C ARG A 120 4.19 0.42 -41.50
N GLN A 121 3.97 -0.68 -40.80
CA GLN A 121 3.13 -1.78 -41.26
C GLN A 121 1.70 -1.59 -40.77
N LYS A 122 0.74 -2.09 -41.55
CA LYS A 122 -0.66 -2.13 -41.12
C LYS A 122 -0.84 -3.23 -40.07
N PHE A 123 -1.60 -2.91 -39.03
CA PHE A 123 -1.90 -3.87 -37.97
C PHE A 123 -2.75 -5.03 -38.51
N PRO A 124 -2.49 -6.29 -38.08
CA PRO A 124 -3.27 -7.43 -38.52
C PRO A 124 -4.78 -7.24 -38.25
N GLY A 125 -5.61 -7.61 -39.22
CA GLY A 125 -7.08 -7.50 -39.11
C GLY A 125 -7.65 -6.12 -39.46
N GLY A 126 -6.84 -5.16 -39.92
CA GLY A 126 -7.33 -3.81 -40.28
C GLY A 126 -7.80 -2.99 -39.09
N VAL A 127 -7.65 -3.51 -37.87
CA VAL A 127 -8.01 -2.84 -36.64
C VAL A 127 -6.96 -1.79 -36.35
N ALA A 128 -7.36 -0.52 -36.26
CA ALA A 128 -6.46 0.51 -35.76
C ALA A 128 -6.16 0.20 -34.28
N PRO A 129 -4.88 0.13 -33.85
CA PRO A 129 -4.50 -0.19 -32.46
C PRO A 129 -5.08 0.76 -31.39
N TRP A 130 -5.77 1.82 -31.83
CA TRP A 130 -6.23 2.95 -31.02
C TRP A 130 -7.76 3.09 -31.01
N GLN A 131 -8.48 2.30 -31.82
CA GLN A 131 -9.95 2.33 -31.92
C GLN A 131 -10.55 1.05 -31.32
N SER A 132 -10.41 0.93 -30.00
CA SER A 132 -10.84 -0.25 -29.23
C SER A 132 -12.31 -0.21 -28.80
N ARG A 133 -13.12 0.75 -29.28
CA ARG A 133 -14.48 0.97 -28.74
C ARG A 133 -15.55 0.05 -29.34
N GLU A 134 -15.33 -0.47 -30.55
CA GLU A 134 -16.34 -1.25 -31.30
C GLU A 134 -15.87 -2.67 -31.67
N VAL A 135 -14.60 -3.00 -31.47
CA VAL A 135 -14.04 -4.30 -31.85
C VAL A 135 -14.12 -5.29 -30.69
N ASP A 136 -14.61 -6.50 -30.98
CA ASP A 136 -14.73 -7.57 -30.00
C ASP A 136 -13.37 -7.91 -29.36
N ARG A 137 -13.38 -8.12 -28.04
CA ARG A 137 -12.17 -8.33 -27.23
C ARG A 137 -11.38 -9.53 -27.72
N TRP A 138 -12.05 -10.62 -28.10
CA TRP A 138 -11.38 -11.83 -28.61
C TRP A 138 -10.70 -11.59 -29.95
N MET A 139 -11.33 -10.85 -30.87
CA MET A 139 -10.75 -10.51 -32.18
C MET A 139 -9.50 -9.67 -31.99
N LEU A 140 -9.58 -8.67 -31.11
CA LEU A 140 -8.46 -7.79 -30.82
C LEU A 140 -7.32 -8.57 -30.12
N SER A 141 -7.63 -9.48 -29.20
CA SER A 141 -6.62 -10.36 -28.60
C SER A 141 -5.92 -11.22 -29.65
N ARG A 142 -6.69 -11.86 -30.55
CA ARG A 142 -6.13 -12.66 -31.65
C ARG A 142 -5.26 -11.81 -32.58
N ALA A 143 -5.68 -10.59 -32.90
CA ALA A 143 -4.92 -9.66 -33.73
C ALA A 143 -3.58 -9.28 -33.08
N TYR A 144 -3.56 -8.97 -31.77
CA TYR A 144 -2.31 -8.71 -31.05
C TYR A 144 -1.41 -9.95 -30.96
N SER A 145 -1.95 -11.16 -30.78
CA SER A 145 -1.13 -12.39 -30.81
C SER A 145 -0.43 -12.55 -32.17
N VAL A 146 -1.16 -12.42 -33.28
CA VAL A 146 -0.59 -12.50 -34.62
C VAL A 146 0.39 -11.35 -34.88
N ALA A 147 0.11 -10.15 -34.36
CA ALA A 147 1.01 -9.02 -34.47
C ALA A 147 2.33 -9.28 -33.75
N ALA A 148 2.29 -9.83 -32.53
CA ALA A 148 3.47 -10.14 -31.74
C ALA A 148 4.43 -11.10 -32.47
N GLU A 149 3.88 -12.14 -33.10
CA GLU A 149 4.65 -13.10 -33.91
C GLU A 149 5.33 -12.43 -35.11
N ARG A 150 4.67 -11.44 -35.73
CA ARG A 150 5.15 -10.71 -36.91
C ARG A 150 6.13 -9.59 -36.61
N VAL A 151 6.29 -9.19 -35.34
CA VAL A 151 7.27 -8.17 -34.97
C VAL A 151 8.67 -8.64 -35.35
N SER A 152 9.31 -7.91 -36.28
CA SER A 152 10.66 -8.23 -36.71
C SER A 152 11.67 -8.02 -35.58
N TRP A 153 12.48 -9.05 -35.33
CA TRP A 153 13.67 -9.01 -34.49
C TRP A 153 14.57 -7.79 -34.77
N TYR A 154 14.77 -7.49 -36.06
CA TYR A 154 15.57 -6.34 -36.49
C TYR A 154 15.03 -5.02 -35.94
N THR A 155 13.71 -4.85 -35.88
CA THR A 155 13.08 -3.62 -35.34
C THR A 155 13.38 -3.48 -33.85
N LEU A 156 13.24 -4.55 -33.09
CA LEU A 156 13.48 -4.52 -31.64
C LEU A 156 14.95 -4.23 -31.33
N CYS A 157 15.89 -4.86 -32.04
CA CYS A 157 17.31 -4.65 -31.77
C CYS A 157 17.87 -3.36 -32.33
N ARG A 158 17.67 -3.12 -33.62
CA ARG A 158 18.36 -2.02 -34.32
C ARG A 158 17.66 -0.69 -34.13
N LYS A 159 16.33 -0.67 -34.03
CA LYS A 159 15.58 0.57 -33.90
C LYS A 159 15.23 0.90 -32.44
N LEU A 160 14.94 -0.11 -31.63
CA LEU A 160 14.55 0.07 -30.22
C LEU A 160 15.67 -0.24 -29.22
N GLY A 161 16.82 -0.77 -29.65
CA GLY A 161 17.94 -1.07 -28.77
C GLY A 161 17.65 -2.15 -27.72
N LEU A 162 16.68 -3.03 -27.99
CA LEU A 162 16.27 -4.13 -27.11
C LEU A 162 17.07 -5.40 -27.40
N SER A 163 17.29 -6.23 -26.37
CA SER A 163 18.01 -7.51 -26.47
C SER A 163 17.11 -8.69 -26.89
N MET A 164 17.70 -9.88 -27.07
CA MET A 164 17.00 -11.11 -27.50
C MET A 164 15.88 -11.54 -26.58
N ARG A 165 16.03 -11.22 -25.30
CA ARG A 165 15.04 -11.56 -24.27
C ARG A 165 13.70 -10.88 -24.53
N TYR A 166 13.67 -9.68 -25.09
CA TYR A 166 12.42 -8.97 -25.38
C TYR A 166 11.69 -9.54 -26.59
N TYR A 167 12.43 -10.00 -27.59
CA TYR A 167 11.83 -10.71 -28.72
C TYR A 167 11.25 -12.05 -28.29
N GLN A 168 11.98 -12.82 -27.49
CA GLN A 168 11.46 -14.07 -26.91
C GLN A 168 10.21 -13.83 -26.05
N ALA A 169 10.19 -12.74 -25.26
CA ALA A 169 9.00 -12.36 -24.49
C ALA A 169 7.81 -12.04 -25.39
N LEU A 170 8.03 -11.35 -26.52
CA LEU A 170 6.98 -11.09 -27.51
C LEU A 170 6.48 -12.37 -28.20
N GLN A 171 7.35 -13.32 -28.49
CA GLN A 171 6.93 -14.62 -29.05
C GLN A 171 6.03 -15.41 -28.08
N ARG A 172 6.19 -15.19 -26.77
CA ARG A 172 5.34 -15.79 -25.72
C ARG A 172 4.12 -14.94 -25.37
N TYR A 173 3.92 -13.81 -26.03
CA TYR A 173 2.82 -12.89 -25.72
C TYR A 173 1.44 -13.56 -25.87
N GLY A 174 1.31 -14.54 -26.76
CA GLY A 174 0.10 -15.34 -26.90
C GLY A 174 -0.36 -16.04 -25.61
N GLU A 175 0.56 -16.35 -24.69
CA GLU A 175 0.26 -16.96 -23.38
C GLU A 175 -0.41 -15.97 -22.41
N VAL A 176 -0.19 -14.66 -22.59
CA VAL A 176 -0.61 -13.61 -21.64
C VAL A 176 -1.66 -12.66 -22.22
N VAL A 177 -1.96 -12.75 -23.52
CA VAL A 177 -2.86 -11.83 -24.24
C VAL A 177 -4.28 -11.77 -23.64
N GLU A 178 -4.74 -12.85 -23.02
CA GLU A 178 -6.07 -12.94 -22.41
C GLU A 178 -6.21 -12.03 -21.19
N PHE A 179 -5.10 -11.79 -20.49
CA PHE A 179 -5.05 -10.93 -19.30
C PHE A 179 -4.95 -9.46 -19.64
N ARG A 180 -4.78 -9.07 -20.91
CA ARG A 180 -4.66 -7.66 -21.28
C ARG A 180 -5.91 -6.87 -20.86
N SER A 181 -5.67 -5.66 -20.38
CA SER A 181 -6.73 -4.71 -20.09
C SER A 181 -7.23 -4.04 -21.38
N SER A 182 -8.43 -3.46 -21.33
CA SER A 182 -8.96 -2.68 -22.46
C SER A 182 -8.17 -1.41 -22.72
N ASN A 183 -7.45 -0.90 -21.72
CA ASN A 183 -6.62 0.29 -21.82
C ASN A 183 -5.24 0.01 -21.17
N PRO A 184 -4.21 -0.31 -21.98
CA PRO A 184 -2.89 -0.67 -21.48
C PRO A 184 -2.21 0.42 -20.63
N PHE A 185 -2.57 1.70 -20.80
CA PHE A 185 -2.04 2.81 -20.00
C PHE A 185 -2.46 2.75 -18.53
N ARG A 186 -3.56 2.06 -18.20
CA ARG A 186 -4.01 1.93 -16.80
C ARG A 186 -3.03 1.16 -15.93
N SER A 187 -2.24 0.27 -16.54
CA SER A 187 -1.24 -0.52 -15.83
C SER A 187 0.06 0.22 -15.54
N GLU A 188 0.32 1.36 -16.19
CA GLU A 188 1.63 2.06 -16.14
C GLU A 188 2.07 2.34 -14.70
N TYR A 189 1.27 3.12 -13.97
CA TYR A 189 1.57 3.56 -12.61
C TYR A 189 1.60 2.41 -11.58
N PRO A 190 0.56 1.55 -11.48
CA PRO A 190 0.60 0.46 -10.51
C PRO A 190 1.74 -0.54 -10.80
N PHE A 191 2.05 -0.79 -12.07
CA PHE A 191 3.18 -1.65 -12.42
C PHE A 191 4.53 -1.02 -12.05
N ALA A 192 4.69 0.29 -12.28
CA ALA A 192 5.88 1.02 -11.88
C ALA A 192 6.11 0.97 -10.36
N GLN A 193 5.06 1.25 -9.58
CA GLN A 193 5.11 1.19 -8.10
C GLN A 193 5.51 -0.20 -7.61
N TRP A 194 4.93 -1.25 -8.20
CA TRP A 194 5.28 -2.62 -7.87
C TRP A 194 6.73 -2.96 -8.25
N LEU A 195 7.20 -2.56 -9.43
CA LEU A 195 8.58 -2.78 -9.86
C LEU A 195 9.59 -2.11 -8.93
N VAL A 196 9.33 -0.86 -8.50
CA VAL A 196 10.20 -0.16 -7.54
C VAL A 196 10.22 -0.87 -6.20
N SER A 197 9.06 -1.33 -5.71
CA SER A 197 8.95 -2.08 -4.46
C SER A 197 9.71 -3.41 -4.51
N GLU A 198 9.68 -4.09 -5.65
CA GLU A 198 10.29 -5.41 -5.87
C GLU A 198 11.75 -5.33 -6.32
N LYS A 199 12.28 -4.12 -6.56
CA LYS A 199 13.65 -3.88 -7.07
C LYS A 199 14.74 -4.57 -6.24
N GLY A 200 14.56 -4.62 -4.92
CA GLY A 200 15.49 -5.29 -4.00
C GLY A 200 15.38 -6.81 -4.00
N ASN A 201 14.20 -7.37 -4.25
CA ASN A 201 13.96 -8.82 -4.18
C ASN A 201 14.22 -9.51 -5.53
N ARG A 202 13.87 -8.87 -6.65
CA ARG A 202 13.98 -9.43 -8.00
C ARG A 202 14.64 -8.44 -8.97
N PRO A 203 15.95 -8.16 -8.82
CA PRO A 203 16.63 -7.13 -9.61
C PRO A 203 16.64 -7.43 -11.12
N GLY A 204 16.69 -8.72 -11.51
CA GLY A 204 16.66 -9.11 -12.92
C GLY A 204 15.33 -8.80 -13.60
N MET A 205 14.22 -8.92 -12.87
CA MET A 205 12.88 -8.63 -13.37
C MET A 205 12.66 -7.12 -13.47
N PHE A 206 13.12 -6.36 -12.47
CA PHE A 206 13.18 -4.90 -12.53
C PHE A 206 13.97 -4.44 -13.76
N ALA A 207 15.20 -4.91 -13.94
CA ALA A 207 16.06 -4.49 -15.06
C ALA A 207 15.45 -4.80 -16.44
N PHE A 208 14.73 -5.91 -16.56
CA PHE A 208 14.03 -6.29 -17.78
C PHE A 208 12.87 -5.32 -18.07
N TRP A 209 11.92 -5.19 -17.15
CA TRP A 209 10.74 -4.37 -17.41
C TRP A 209 11.06 -2.88 -17.45
N ALA A 210 11.98 -2.40 -16.60
CA ALA A 210 12.32 -0.98 -16.52
C ALA A 210 12.86 -0.40 -17.83
N ARG A 211 13.53 -1.23 -18.64
CA ARG A 211 14.03 -0.80 -19.96
C ARG A 211 12.92 -0.56 -20.98
N LEU A 212 11.73 -1.14 -20.78
CA LEU A 212 10.58 -0.93 -21.65
C LEU A 212 9.81 0.35 -21.34
N PHE A 213 9.92 0.89 -20.13
CA PHE A 213 9.14 2.06 -19.72
C PHE A 213 9.41 3.32 -20.57
N PRO A 214 10.68 3.72 -20.81
CA PRO A 214 10.95 4.88 -21.66
C PRO A 214 10.47 4.71 -23.09
N ILE A 215 10.40 3.47 -23.57
CA ILE A 215 9.93 3.13 -24.91
C ILE A 215 8.40 3.19 -24.96
N CYS A 216 7.73 2.53 -24.00
CA CYS A 216 6.29 2.29 -24.01
C CYS A 216 5.45 3.47 -23.50
N TYR A 217 6.00 4.22 -22.54
CA TYR A 217 5.30 5.26 -21.78
C TYR A 217 6.03 6.60 -21.80
N THR A 218 7.16 6.71 -22.49
CA THR A 218 7.99 7.94 -22.59
C THR A 218 8.54 8.46 -21.25
N ARG A 219 8.51 7.62 -20.21
CA ARG A 219 8.92 7.95 -18.84
C ARG A 219 9.74 6.81 -18.24
N THR A 220 10.53 7.10 -17.20
CA THR A 220 11.22 6.05 -16.43
C THR A 220 10.26 5.37 -15.45
N VAL A 221 10.65 4.20 -14.94
CA VAL A 221 9.87 3.50 -13.91
C VAL A 221 9.74 4.37 -12.66
N GLU A 222 10.84 4.97 -12.22
CA GLU A 222 10.87 5.82 -11.03
C GLU A 222 9.91 7.00 -11.17
N ALA A 223 9.96 7.72 -12.30
CA ALA A 223 9.06 8.85 -12.55
C ALA A 223 7.58 8.40 -12.65
N SER A 224 7.33 7.20 -13.17
CA SER A 224 5.98 6.65 -13.27
C SER A 224 5.46 6.18 -11.90
N ALA A 225 6.33 5.72 -11.00
CA ALA A 225 5.96 5.25 -9.67
C ALA A 225 5.59 6.40 -8.72
N GLU A 226 6.21 7.57 -8.91
CA GLU A 226 5.94 8.79 -8.12
C GLU A 226 4.57 9.40 -8.42
N ILE A 227 3.99 9.10 -9.59
CA ILE A 227 2.67 9.58 -9.96
C ILE A 227 1.62 8.77 -9.21
N ILE A 228 0.92 9.43 -8.28
CA ILE A 228 -0.26 8.86 -7.65
C ILE A 228 -1.40 8.98 -8.68
N PRO A 229 -1.95 7.87 -9.19
CA PRO A 229 -3.10 7.93 -10.06
C PRO A 229 -4.26 8.55 -9.27
N MET A 230 -4.68 9.76 -9.64
CA MET A 230 -5.99 10.26 -9.21
C MET A 230 -7.05 9.37 -9.87
N GLN A 231 -7.86 8.72 -9.03
CA GLN A 231 -8.93 7.81 -9.45
C GLN A 231 -10.02 8.52 -10.24
#